data_AF-A0AAV2G6E7-F1
#
_entry.id   AF-A0AAV2G6E7-F1
#
_cell.length_a   1.000
_cell.length_b   1.000
_cell.length_c   1.000
_cell.angle_alpha   90.00
_cell.angle_beta   90.00
_cell.angle_gamma   90.00
#
_symmetry.space_group_name_H-M   'P 1'
#
loop_
_entity.id
_entity.type
_entity.pdbx_description
1 polymer ?
#
loop_
_entity_poly.entity_id
_entity_poly.type
_entity_poly.pdbx_seq_one_letter_code
_entity_poly.pdbx_strand_id
1 'polypeptide(L)' 'MPNLKIISWIRLSFACVDFRWGGMIFNRLANMFEGEGNILPKYSVDGNLSLTLCLETYVLENFKKTFYEVNG' A
#
# COMPACT_ATOMS: atom_id res chain seq x y z
N MET A 1 -16.57 -6.98 11.22
CA MET A 1 -17.33 -7.59 10.09
C MET A 1 -16.31 -7.91 9.00
N PRO A 2 -16.39 -9.02 8.26
CA PRO A 2 -15.31 -9.47 7.38
C PRO A 2 -15.32 -8.74 6.02
N ASN A 3 -15.15 -7.42 6.04
CA ASN A 3 -15.13 -6.59 4.83
C ASN A 3 -13.70 -6.13 4.54
N LEU A 4 -13.28 -6.23 3.28
CA LEU A 4 -11.99 -5.73 2.83
C LEU A 4 -12.16 -4.89 1.58
N LYS A 5 -11.64 -3.67 1.62
CA LYS A 5 -11.65 -2.71 0.52
C LYS A 5 -10.23 -2.36 0.12
N ILE A 6 -9.87 -2.68 -1.12
CA ILE A 6 -8.56 -2.39 -1.69
C ILE A 6 -8.72 -1.41 -2.85
N ILE A 7 -7.97 -0.32 -2.82
CA ILE A 7 -7.93 0.66 -3.91
C ILE A 7 -6.56 0.60 -4.60
N SER A 8 -6.55 0.43 -5.92
CA SER A 8 -5.32 0.47 -6.71
C SER A 8 -4.97 1.91 -7.09
N TRP A 9 -3.77 2.33 -6.70
CA TRP A 9 -3.19 3.65 -6.97
C TRP A 9 -2.08 3.58 -8.02
N ILE A 10 -1.88 2.41 -8.65
CA ILE A 10 -0.83 2.15 -9.65
C ILE A 10 -0.94 3.08 -10.86
N ARG A 11 -2.17 3.41 -11.28
CA ARG A 11 -2.42 4.27 -12.46
C ARG A 11 -2.55 5.75 -12.12
N LEU A 12 -2.43 6.12 -10.85
CA LEU A 12 -2.47 7.53 -10.44
C LEU A 12 -1.08 8.14 -10.53
N SER A 13 -0.97 9.29 -11.19
CA SER A 13 0.30 9.98 -11.43
C SER A 13 0.78 10.76 -10.21
N PHE A 14 1.10 10.07 -9.11
CA PHE A 14 1.65 10.69 -7.90
C PHE A 14 3.10 11.17 -8.07
N ALA A 15 3.83 10.62 -9.04
CA ALA A 15 5.21 10.98 -9.34
C ALA A 15 5.37 12.39 -9.96
N CYS A 16 4.27 13.07 -10.29
CA CYS A 16 4.31 14.40 -10.94
C CYS A 16 4.35 15.57 -9.94
N VAL A 17 4.37 15.31 -8.63
CA VAL A 17 4.43 16.37 -7.62
C VAL A 17 5.88 16.64 -7.25
N ASP A 18 6.50 17.58 -7.97
CA ASP A 18 7.76 18.21 -7.61
C ASP A 18 7.55 19.72 -7.52
N PHE A 19 7.55 20.25 -6.29
CA PHE A 19 7.46 21.69 -6.03
C PHE A 19 8.80 22.41 -6.25
N ARG A 20 9.73 21.77 -6.98
CA ARG A 20 11.13 22.16 -7.19
C ARG A 20 12.00 22.02 -5.94
N TRP A 21 11.54 21.25 -4.96
CA TRP A 21 12.23 20.92 -3.71
C TRP A 21 12.53 19.42 -3.59
N GLY A 22 12.36 18.67 -4.68
CA GLY A 22 12.55 17.23 -4.74
C GLY A 22 11.22 16.49 -4.89
N GLY A 23 11.28 15.35 -5.58
CA GLY A 23 10.14 14.47 -5.76
C GLY A 23 9.68 13.85 -4.45
N MET A 24 8.40 13.51 -4.39
CA MET A 24 7.80 12.84 -3.25
C MET A 24 8.41 11.45 -3.02
N ILE A 25 8.83 11.17 -1.79
CA ILE A 25 9.55 9.94 -1.42
C ILE A 25 8.57 8.81 -1.04
N PHE A 26 7.38 9.17 -0.55
CA PHE A 26 6.38 8.22 -0.07
C PHE A 26 4.97 8.81 -0.10
N ASN A 27 3.98 7.97 -0.36
CA ASN A 27 2.57 8.32 -0.33
C ASN A 27 1.75 7.24 0.37
N ARG A 28 0.76 7.67 1.16
CA ARG A 28 -0.23 6.78 1.75
C ARG A 28 -1.57 7.48 1.95
N LEU A 29 -2.61 6.68 2.18
CA LEU A 29 -3.83 7.18 2.80
C LEU A 29 -3.49 7.73 4.19
N ALA A 30 -3.93 8.95 4.49
CA ALA A 30 -3.64 9.60 5.77
C ALA A 30 -4.38 8.90 6.93
N ASN A 31 -5.65 8.57 6.71
CA ASN A 31 -6.52 7.88 7.65
C ASN A 31 -7.00 6.59 7.00
N MET A 32 -6.73 5.45 7.62
CA MET A 32 -7.23 4.14 7.20
C MET A 32 -8.07 3.57 8.33
N PHE A 33 -9.18 2.93 7.97
CA PHE A 33 -10.01 2.16 8.90
C PHE A 33 -9.74 0.66 8.75
N GLU A 34 -10.16 -0.11 9.76
CA GLU A 34 -10.11 -1.57 9.69
C GLU A 34 -10.76 -2.08 8.39
N GLY A 35 -10.06 -2.99 7.71
CA GLY A 35 -10.51 -3.53 6.43
C GLY A 35 -10.23 -2.62 5.23
N GLU A 36 -9.45 -1.55 5.37
CA GLU A 36 -9.02 -0.72 4.23
C GLU A 36 -7.57 -0.96 3.84
N GLY A 37 -7.30 -0.89 2.53
CA GLY A 37 -5.95 -0.95 1.98
C GLY A 37 -5.79 -0.27 0.64
N ASN A 38 -4.53 -0.03 0.27
CA ASN A 38 -4.17 0.51 -1.03
C ASN A 38 -2.92 -0.17 -1.61
N ILE A 39 -2.83 -0.18 -2.94
CA ILE A 39 -1.66 -0.65 -3.67
C ILE A 39 -1.05 0.54 -4.38
N LEU A 40 0.18 0.90 -4.05
CA LEU A 40 0.90 2.02 -4.64
C LEU A 40 2.18 1.56 -5.34
N PRO A 41 2.58 2.23 -6.45
CA PRO A 41 3.87 2.00 -7.03
C PRO A 41 4.95 2.54 -6.09
N LYS A 42 6.04 1.79 -5.92
CA LYS A 42 7.22 2.31 -5.25
C LYS A 42 7.91 3.31 -6.19
N TYR A 43 8.50 4.36 -5.62
CA TYR A 43 9.28 5.35 -6.38
C TYR A 43 10.61 4.79 -6.91
N SER A 44 10.86 3.46 -6.86
CA SER A 44 12.06 2.83 -7.41
C SER A 44 11.85 2.40 -8.85
N VAL A 45 12.95 2.32 -9.62
CA VAL A 45 12.95 1.98 -11.05
C VAL A 45 12.49 0.53 -11.31
N ASP A 46 12.50 -0.31 -10.28
CA ASP A 46 12.32 -1.76 -10.40
C ASP A 46 10.86 -2.21 -10.62
N GLY A 47 9.90 -1.28 -10.72
CA GLY A 47 8.49 -1.61 -10.89
C GLY A 47 7.82 -2.24 -9.66
N ASN A 48 8.51 -2.22 -8.52
CA ASN A 48 8.02 -2.78 -7.26
C ASN A 48 6.75 -2.06 -6.78
N LEU A 49 5.82 -2.83 -6.20
CA LEU A 49 4.58 -2.32 -5.61
C LEU A 49 4.62 -2.45 -4.10
N SER A 50 3.95 -1.54 -3.40
CA SER A 50 3.72 -1.60 -1.96
C SER A 50 2.23 -1.76 -1.68
N LEU A 51 1.90 -2.66 -0.75
CA LEU A 51 0.55 -2.87 -0.22
C LEU A 51 0.48 -2.30 1.20
N THR A 52 -0.41 -1.33 1.42
CA THR A 52 -0.74 -0.83 2.76
C THR A 52 -2.09 -1.39 3.18
N LEU A 53 -2.20 -1.86 4.42
CA LEU A 53 -3.43 -2.43 4.99
C LEU A 53 -3.61 -1.97 6.43
N CYS A 54 -4.86 -1.75 6.84
CA CYS A 54 -5.24 -1.58 8.23
C CYS A 54 -6.11 -2.77 8.65
N LEU A 55 -5.58 -3.61 9.54
CA LEU A 55 -6.23 -4.81 10.06
C LEU A 55 -6.04 -4.88 11.57
N GLU A 56 -6.93 -5.58 12.26
CA GLU A 56 -6.72 -5.94 13.66
C GLU A 56 -5.46 -6.81 13.81
N THR A 57 -4.74 -6.65 14.91
CA THR A 57 -3.40 -7.24 15.11
C THR A 57 -3.41 -8.76 15.00
N TYR A 58 -4.45 -9.44 15.49
CA TYR A 58 -4.56 -10.90 15.37
C TYR A 58 -4.78 -11.38 13.93
N VAL A 59 -5.46 -10.58 13.10
CA VAL A 59 -5.64 -10.88 11.67
C VAL A 59 -4.34 -10.63 10.92
N LEU A 60 -3.64 -9.55 11.27
CA LEU A 60 -2.40 -9.14 10.60
C LEU A 60 -1.31 -10.21 10.66
N GLU A 61 -1.15 -10.89 11.80
CA GLU A 61 -0.13 -11.95 11.94
C GLU A 61 -0.42 -13.17 11.06
N ASN A 62 -1.70 -13.56 10.93
CA ASN A 62 -2.09 -14.62 10.00
C ASN A 62 -1.95 -14.16 8.55
N PHE A 63 -2.33 -12.91 8.25
CA PHE A 63 -2.20 -12.33 6.92
C PHE A 63 -0.74 -12.33 6.44
N LYS A 64 0.22 -11.93 7.29
CA LYS A 64 1.65 -11.92 6.93
C LYS A 64 2.15 -13.32 6.53
N LYS A 65 1.79 -14.36 7.30
CA LYS A 65 2.18 -15.74 6.98
C LYS A 65 1.67 -16.14 5.60
N THR A 66 0.36 -16.00 5.37
CA THR A 66 -0.24 -16.34 4.08
C THR A 66 0.30 -15.52 2.92
N PHE A 67 0.51 -14.22 3.11
CA PHE A 67 0.95 -13.31 2.04
C PHE A 67 2.39 -13.59 1.57
N TYR A 68 3.29 -13.93 2.50
CA TYR A 68 4.68 -14.21 2.17
C TYR A 68 4.95 -15.68 1.84
N GLU A 69 4.16 -16.63 2.34
CA GLU A 69 4.27 -18.06 1.97
C GLU A 69 3.90 -18.32 0.51
N VAL A 70 2.97 -17.57 -0.08
CA VAL A 70 2.56 -17.73 -1.49
C VAL A 70 3.69 -17.38 -2.48
N ASN A 71 4.75 -16.71 -2.03
CA ASN A 71 5.88 -16.29 -2.87
C ASN A 71 7.24 -16.90 -2.42
N GLY A 72 7.22 -17.96 -1.60
CA GLY A 72 8.39 -18.78 -1.24
C GLY A 72 8.41 -20.08 -2.02
#